data_AF-G9HRG1-F1
#
_entry.id   AF-G9HRG1-F1
#
_cell.length_a   1.000
_cell.length_b   1.000
_cell.length_c   1.000
_cell.angle_alpha   90.00
_cell.angle_beta   90.00
_cell.angle_gamma   90.00
#
_symmetry.space_group_name_H-M   'P 1'
#
loop_
_entity.id
_entity.type
_entity.pdbx_description
1 polymer ?
#
loop_
_entity_poly.entity_id
_entity_poly.type
_entity_poly.pdbx_seq_one_letter_code
_entity_poly.pdbx_strand_id
1 'polypeptide(L)'
;MKFEQLLRIYWSRGFLYGGKTQQFRITFFEFFYEKKGIGSLTKKLFSKRFELQYFFLYKNHNKQLNTFSIAQRKSFNVFMSKLISINNSIFEIQKYNHIRLFLIRTYRGRCHAIGKPSRGQRTWSNASTSFNINKITKSFIQEVKKINFVEKKKESLNLKFIKKKIKTKAPKIKMFIVKKKKLMILIFNNFVNIFF
;
A
#
# COMPACT_ATOMS: atom_id res chain seq x y z
N MET A 1 -10.93 7.67 7.05
CA MET A 1 -11.73 7.09 8.16
C MET A 1 -13.13 6.77 7.64
N LYS A 2 -13.64 5.55 7.85
CA LYS A 2 -15.03 5.21 7.48
C LYS A 2 -16.00 5.90 8.44
N PHE A 3 -17.17 6.32 7.97
CA PHE A 3 -18.20 6.98 8.79
C PHE A 3 -18.55 6.19 10.06
N GLU A 4 -18.61 4.86 9.95
CA GLU A 4 -18.83 3.92 11.07
C GLU A 4 -17.82 4.07 12.22
N GLN A 5 -16.56 4.38 11.91
CA GLN A 5 -15.51 4.57 12.93
C GLN A 5 -15.75 5.87 13.70
N LEU A 6 -16.28 6.90 13.04
CA LEU A 6 -16.65 8.17 13.65
C LEU A 6 -17.80 7.97 14.65
N LEU A 7 -18.83 7.22 14.26
CA LEU A 7 -19.96 6.89 15.15
C LEU A 7 -19.51 6.13 16.40
N ARG A 8 -18.57 5.19 16.28
CA ARG A 8 -18.01 4.44 17.43
C ARG A 8 -17.31 5.35 18.43
N ILE A 9 -16.62 6.39 17.95
CA ILE A 9 -16.01 7.43 18.81
C ILE A 9 -17.09 8.24 19.50
N TYR A 10 -18.11 8.67 18.75
CA TYR A 10 -19.21 9.50 19.27
C TYR A 10 -20.00 8.80 20.37
N TRP A 11 -20.17 7.48 20.28
CA TRP A 11 -20.85 6.67 21.29
C TRP A 11 -19.93 6.13 22.41
N SER A 12 -18.65 6.51 22.45
CA SER A 12 -17.70 6.07 23.49
C SER A 12 -17.63 4.56 23.73
N ARG A 13 -17.96 3.74 22.72
CA ARG A 13 -17.86 2.27 22.80
C ARG A 13 -16.41 1.79 22.72
N GLY A 14 -15.54 2.63 22.17
CA GLY A 14 -14.11 2.43 22.11
C GLY A 14 -13.38 3.73 21.84
N PHE A 15 -12.05 3.65 21.77
CA PHE A 15 -11.20 4.74 21.35
C PHE A 15 -10.51 4.41 20.04
N LEU A 16 -10.15 5.44 19.29
CA LEU A 16 -9.46 5.29 18.02
C LEU A 16 -7.98 5.57 18.22
N TYR A 17 -7.14 4.63 17.79
CA TYR A 17 -5.70 4.72 17.93
C TYR A 17 -5.02 4.04 16.73
N GLY A 18 -4.23 4.81 15.98
CA GLY A 18 -3.42 4.31 14.87
C GLY A 18 -4.21 3.52 13.82
N GLY A 19 -5.32 4.08 13.33
CA GLY A 19 -6.17 3.44 12.31
C GLY A 19 -7.15 2.40 12.82
N LYS A 20 -7.08 2.02 14.11
CA LYS A 20 -7.90 0.92 14.67
C LYS A 20 -8.76 1.40 15.84
N THR A 21 -9.97 0.87 15.92
CA THR A 21 -10.84 1.05 17.10
C THR A 21 -10.51 -0.01 18.15
N GLN A 22 -10.25 0.42 19.37
CA GLN A 22 -9.94 -0.45 20.50
C GLN A 22 -10.98 -0.27 21.60
N GLN A 23 -11.30 -1.36 22.30
CA GLN A 23 -12.27 -1.33 23.37
C GLN A 23 -11.66 -0.72 24.64
N PHE A 24 -12.50 -0.11 25.49
CA PHE A 24 -12.09 0.41 26.80
C PHE A 24 -11.91 -0.67 27.88
N ARG A 25 -11.81 -1.95 27.50
CA ARG A 25 -11.61 -3.09 28.42
C ARG A 25 -10.13 -3.30 28.79
N ILE A 26 -9.35 -2.23 28.78
CA ILE A 26 -7.93 -2.24 29.13
C ILE A 26 -7.70 -1.26 30.28
N THR A 27 -6.67 -1.52 31.08
CA THR A 27 -6.23 -0.58 32.13
C THR A 27 -5.45 0.58 31.52
N PHE A 28 -5.28 1.68 32.26
CA PHE A 28 -4.41 2.77 31.81
C PHE A 28 -2.96 2.31 31.62
N PHE A 29 -2.48 1.42 32.49
CA PHE A 29 -1.13 0.93 32.41
C PHE A 29 -0.91 0.13 31.11
N GLU A 30 -1.78 -0.85 30.84
CA GLU A 30 -1.77 -1.61 29.58
C GLU A 30 -1.87 -0.68 28.37
N PHE A 31 -2.81 0.27 28.41
CA PHE A 31 -2.99 1.23 27.33
C PHE A 31 -1.71 2.02 27.04
N PHE A 32 -1.02 2.52 28.07
CA PHE A 32 0.18 3.31 27.88
C PHE A 32 1.44 2.48 27.63
N TYR A 33 1.47 1.22 28.05
CA TYR A 33 2.61 0.34 27.88
C TYR A 33 2.62 -0.36 26.51
N GLU A 34 1.48 -0.88 26.07
CA GLU A 34 1.38 -1.65 24.83
C GLU A 34 1.39 -0.77 23.57
N LYS A 35 0.90 0.47 23.67
CA LYS A 35 0.64 1.31 22.50
C LYS A 35 1.91 2.02 22.06
N LYS A 36 2.49 1.50 20.98
CA LYS A 36 3.62 2.09 20.27
C LYS A 36 3.32 3.53 19.84
N GLY A 37 4.25 4.44 20.10
CA GLY A 37 4.13 5.86 19.75
C GLY A 37 3.73 6.77 20.91
N ILE A 38 3.38 6.23 22.08
CA ILE A 38 3.17 7.01 23.29
C ILE A 38 4.43 6.96 24.18
N GLY A 39 5.19 8.06 24.18
CA GLY A 39 6.36 8.24 25.03
C GLY A 39 6.02 8.67 26.47
N SER A 40 7.03 8.73 27.33
CA SER A 40 6.90 9.18 28.74
C SER A 40 6.35 10.61 28.85
N LEU A 41 6.80 11.52 27.97
CA LEU A 41 6.33 12.91 27.94
C LEU A 41 4.83 13.00 27.65
N THR A 42 4.35 12.29 26.62
CA THR A 42 2.92 12.23 26.28
C THR A 42 2.08 11.62 27.40
N LYS A 43 2.60 10.61 28.12
CA LYS A 43 1.96 10.06 29.32
C LYS A 43 1.83 11.13 30.41
N LYS A 44 2.90 11.88 30.67
CA LYS A 44 2.92 12.97 31.65
C LYS A 44 1.91 14.07 31.30
N LEU A 45 1.85 14.49 30.03
CA LEU A 45 0.90 15.49 29.55
C LEU A 45 -0.55 15.00 29.66
N PHE A 46 -0.80 13.73 29.30
CA PHE A 46 -2.12 13.12 29.45
C PHE A 46 -2.54 13.06 30.92
N SER A 47 -1.67 12.58 31.81
CA SER A 47 -1.96 12.51 33.25
C SER A 47 -2.23 13.88 33.86
N LYS A 48 -1.50 14.92 33.44
CA LYS A 48 -1.76 16.31 33.86
C LYS A 48 -3.11 16.82 33.33
N ARG A 49 -3.41 16.59 32.04
CA ARG A 49 -4.62 17.10 31.39
C ARG A 49 -5.92 16.56 32.01
N PHE A 50 -5.87 15.32 32.49
CA PHE A 50 -7.02 14.59 33.04
C PHE A 50 -6.93 14.38 34.55
N GLU A 51 -5.99 15.05 35.22
CA GLU A 51 -5.79 14.98 36.68
C GLU A 51 -5.70 13.54 37.20
N LEU A 52 -5.10 12.65 36.40
CA LEU A 52 -5.01 11.21 36.72
C LEU A 52 -4.06 10.94 37.89
N GLN A 53 -3.30 11.93 38.34
CA GLN A 53 -2.48 11.81 39.54
C GLN A 53 -3.35 11.45 40.74
N TYR A 54 -4.50 12.12 40.91
CA TYR A 54 -5.47 11.76 41.95
C TYR A 54 -6.01 10.35 41.74
N PHE A 55 -6.32 9.99 40.50
CA PHE A 55 -6.79 8.65 40.18
C PHE A 55 -5.76 7.57 40.56
N PHE A 56 -4.49 7.79 40.26
CA PHE A 56 -3.43 6.83 40.56
C PHE A 56 -3.08 6.76 42.05
N LEU A 57 -3.24 7.85 42.79
CA LEU A 57 -2.99 7.88 44.25
C LEU A 57 -4.12 7.22 45.05
N TYR A 58 -5.37 7.45 44.66
CA TYR A 58 -6.54 7.10 45.49
C TYR A 58 -7.40 5.96 44.93
N LYS A 59 -7.21 5.53 43.66
CA LYS A 59 -7.98 4.44 43.04
C LYS A 59 -7.08 3.32 42.56
N ASN A 60 -7.60 2.10 42.61
CA ASN A 60 -6.92 0.91 42.10
C ASN A 60 -6.37 1.13 40.68
N HIS A 61 -5.05 0.97 40.53
CA HIS A 61 -4.34 1.01 39.23
C HIS A 61 -4.94 0.05 38.19
N ASN A 62 -5.63 -1.00 38.67
CA ASN A 62 -6.26 -2.02 37.85
C ASN A 62 -7.66 -1.65 37.36
N LYS A 63 -8.14 -0.42 37.60
CA LYS A 63 -9.42 0.02 37.04
C LYS A 63 -9.34 0.10 35.52
N GLN A 64 -10.28 -0.59 34.87
CA GLN A 64 -10.44 -0.53 33.43
C GLN A 64 -10.97 0.84 32.98
N LEU A 65 -10.57 1.27 31.78
CA LEU A 65 -11.04 2.52 31.17
C LEU A 65 -12.57 2.57 30.96
N ASN A 66 -13.23 1.41 30.89
CA ASN A 66 -14.69 1.35 30.75
C ASN A 66 -15.45 1.85 31.99
N THR A 67 -14.79 1.90 33.15
CA THR A 67 -15.39 2.41 34.40
C THR A 67 -15.53 3.93 34.43
N PHE A 68 -14.93 4.65 33.47
CA PHE A 68 -15.03 6.10 33.36
C PHE A 68 -16.37 6.54 32.79
N SER A 69 -16.79 7.75 33.19
CA SER A 69 -18.03 8.34 32.67
C SER A 69 -17.94 8.48 31.15
N ILE A 70 -19.09 8.49 30.48
CA ILE A 70 -19.15 8.66 29.03
C ILE A 70 -18.47 9.98 28.61
N ALA A 71 -18.66 11.06 29.38
CA ALA A 71 -18.01 12.34 29.15
C ALA A 71 -16.48 12.23 29.22
N GLN A 72 -15.93 11.57 30.24
CA GLN A 72 -14.48 11.35 30.37
C GLN A 72 -13.93 10.53 29.19
N ARG A 73 -14.62 9.45 28.81
CA ARG A 73 -14.24 8.62 27.65
C ARG A 73 -14.26 9.41 26.33
N LYS A 74 -15.24 10.30 26.14
CA LYS A 74 -15.28 11.21 24.98
C LYS A 74 -14.07 12.14 24.97
N SER A 75 -13.74 12.73 26.12
CA SER A 75 -12.59 13.62 26.23
C SER A 75 -11.27 12.90 25.97
N PHE A 76 -11.12 11.65 26.44
CA PHE A 76 -9.97 10.80 26.09
C PHE A 76 -9.89 10.57 24.58
N ASN A 77 -11.00 10.25 23.92
CA ASN A 77 -11.04 10.05 22.47
C ASN A 77 -10.62 11.30 21.70
N VAL A 78 -11.16 12.46 22.07
CA VAL A 78 -10.81 13.74 21.46
C VAL A 78 -9.32 14.01 21.62
N PHE A 79 -8.78 13.80 22.82
CA PHE A 79 -7.35 13.99 23.07
C PHE A 79 -6.49 13.05 22.22
N MET A 80 -6.81 11.76 22.19
CA MET A 80 -6.06 10.77 21.42
C MET A 80 -6.12 11.03 19.91
N SER A 81 -7.28 11.48 19.42
CA SER A 81 -7.45 11.84 18.01
C SER A 81 -6.59 13.03 17.57
N LYS A 82 -6.25 13.92 18.51
CA LYS A 82 -5.35 15.06 18.26
C LYS A 82 -3.88 14.66 18.31
N LEU A 83 -3.52 13.71 19.17
CA LEU A 83 -2.12 13.30 19.32
C LEU A 83 -1.61 12.45 18.15
N ILE A 84 -2.44 11.56 17.61
CA ILE A 84 -1.99 10.54 16.68
C ILE A 84 -2.86 10.54 15.44
N SER A 85 -2.25 10.20 14.30
CA SER A 85 -2.99 9.99 13.06
C SER A 85 -4.12 9.00 13.27
N ILE A 86 -5.33 9.47 12.99
CA ILE A 86 -6.55 8.69 13.07
C ILE A 86 -6.51 7.55 12.04
N ASN A 87 -5.94 7.80 10.86
CA ASN A 87 -6.04 6.86 9.73
C ASN A 87 -4.97 5.78 9.76
N ASN A 88 -3.73 6.13 10.13
CA ASN A 88 -2.58 5.24 9.99
C ASN A 88 -1.84 5.10 11.32
N SER A 89 -1.34 3.90 11.59
CA SER A 89 -0.42 3.69 12.71
C SER A 89 0.91 4.41 12.47
N ILE A 90 1.61 4.76 13.55
CA ILE A 90 2.94 5.40 13.46
C ILE A 90 3.93 4.53 12.67
N PHE A 91 3.83 3.20 12.78
CA PHE A 91 4.67 2.26 12.05
C PHE A 91 4.40 2.28 10.54
N GLU A 92 3.15 2.35 10.14
CA GLU A 92 2.78 2.50 8.73
C GLU A 92 3.28 3.83 8.17
N ILE A 93 3.13 4.92 8.92
CA ILE A 93 3.66 6.24 8.52
C ILE A 93 5.18 6.18 8.31
N GLN A 94 5.92 5.58 9.25
CA GLN A 94 7.36 5.36 9.11
C GLN A 94 7.70 4.48 7.91
N LYS A 95 6.97 3.38 7.71
CA LYS A 95 7.11 2.50 6.54
C LYS A 95 6.92 3.27 5.24
N TYR A 96 5.87 4.07 5.11
CA TYR A 96 5.61 4.87 3.92
C TYR A 96 6.68 5.93 3.69
N ASN A 97 7.19 6.56 4.75
CA ASN A 97 8.30 7.50 4.62
C ASN A 97 9.57 6.83 4.08
N HIS A 98 9.93 5.64 4.57
CA HIS A 98 11.07 4.89 4.03
C HIS A 98 10.86 4.49 2.56
N ILE A 99 9.67 4.02 2.20
CA ILE A 99 9.32 3.68 0.83
C ILE A 99 9.39 4.93 -0.07
N ARG A 100 8.84 6.06 0.38
CA ARG A 100 8.90 7.35 -0.33
C ARG A 100 10.34 7.77 -0.62
N LEU A 101 11.24 7.70 0.37
CA LEU A 101 12.65 8.02 0.18
C LEU A 101 13.31 7.15 -0.89
N PHE A 102 12.93 5.87 -0.96
CA PHE A 102 13.39 4.94 -1.99
C PHE A 102 12.81 5.29 -3.37
N LEU A 103 11.51 5.56 -3.48
CA LEU A 103 10.85 5.91 -4.74
C LEU A 103 11.40 7.20 -5.36
N ILE A 104 11.71 8.20 -4.54
CA ILE A 104 12.35 9.47 -4.97
C ILE A 104 13.87 9.27 -5.25
N ARG A 105 14.39 8.04 -5.13
CA ARG A 105 15.78 7.67 -5.44
C ARG A 105 16.84 8.39 -4.62
N THR A 106 16.50 8.87 -3.43
CA THR A 106 17.44 9.52 -2.51
C THR A 106 18.53 8.56 -2.03
N TYR A 107 19.70 9.09 -1.64
CA TYR A 107 20.78 8.29 -1.05
C TYR A 107 20.30 7.44 0.13
N ARG A 108 19.56 8.05 1.07
CA ARG A 108 18.99 7.34 2.23
C ARG A 108 18.06 6.20 1.82
N GLY A 109 17.19 6.43 0.83
CA GLY A 109 16.30 5.41 0.30
C GLY A 109 17.05 4.20 -0.28
N ARG A 110 18.14 4.45 -1.03
CA ARG A 110 19.02 3.40 -1.55
C ARG A 110 19.71 2.63 -0.43
N CYS A 111 20.23 3.32 0.59
CA CYS A 111 20.83 2.66 1.75
C CYS A 111 19.85 1.74 2.47
N HIS A 112 18.61 2.18 2.72
CA HIS A 112 17.58 1.34 3.31
C HIS A 112 17.22 0.13 2.44
N ALA A 113 17.16 0.29 1.10
CA ALA A 113 16.90 -0.83 0.19
C ALA A 113 18.03 -1.88 0.20
N ILE A 114 19.28 -1.47 0.29
CA ILE A 114 20.44 -2.39 0.35
C ILE A 114 20.61 -2.96 1.77
N GLY A 115 20.15 -2.24 2.79
CA GLY A 115 20.38 -2.57 4.20
C GLY A 115 21.68 -1.97 4.74
N LYS A 116 22.19 -0.91 4.12
CA LYS A 116 23.35 -0.16 4.61
C LYS A 116 22.93 0.92 5.62
N PRO A 117 23.81 1.37 6.51
CA PRO A 117 23.55 2.54 7.34
C PRO A 117 23.28 3.78 6.48
N SER A 118 22.35 4.65 6.92
CA SER A 118 21.89 5.81 6.14
C SER A 118 22.38 7.16 6.66
N ARG A 119 23.19 7.18 7.73
CA ARG A 119 23.70 8.38 8.41
C ARG A 119 25.22 8.58 8.28
N GLY A 120 25.82 8.08 7.20
CA GLY A 120 27.27 8.24 6.96
C GLY A 120 28.16 7.42 7.87
N GLN A 121 27.64 6.37 8.50
CA GLN A 121 28.44 5.45 9.31
C GLN A 121 29.32 4.58 8.41
N ARG A 122 30.52 4.22 8.89
CA ARG A 122 31.45 3.35 8.16
C ARG A 122 30.79 2.01 7.81
N THR A 123 31.09 1.48 6.62
CA THR A 123 30.53 0.21 6.14
C THR A 123 31.55 -0.92 6.02
N TRP A 124 32.85 -0.63 6.19
CA TRP A 124 33.91 -1.64 6.14
C TRP A 124 33.75 -2.68 7.26
N SER A 125 33.21 -2.27 8.41
CA SER A 125 33.03 -3.12 9.58
C SER A 125 31.84 -2.61 10.41
N ASN A 126 31.19 -3.49 11.18
CA ASN A 126 30.06 -3.19 12.09
C ASN A 126 28.76 -2.64 11.44
N ALA A 127 28.44 -3.08 10.22
CA ALA A 127 27.18 -2.72 9.53
C ALA A 127 26.06 -3.80 9.63
N SER A 128 26.30 -4.89 10.36
CA SER A 128 25.40 -6.05 10.43
C SER A 128 24.01 -5.72 11.00
N THR A 129 23.96 -4.86 12.01
CA THR A 129 22.69 -4.40 12.63
C THR A 129 21.80 -3.70 11.62
N SER A 130 22.38 -2.78 10.84
CA SER A 130 21.66 -2.07 9.77
C SER A 130 21.13 -3.05 8.72
N PHE A 131 21.92 -4.06 8.34
CA PHE A 131 21.51 -5.06 7.36
C PHE A 131 20.31 -5.90 7.84
N ASN A 132 20.33 -6.28 9.12
CA ASN A 132 19.29 -7.10 9.74
C ASN A 132 18.00 -6.32 10.04
N ILE A 133 18.10 -5.03 10.37
CA ILE A 133 16.95 -4.20 10.77
C ILE A 133 16.28 -3.53 9.57
N ASN A 134 17.04 -3.07 8.57
CA ASN A 134 16.51 -2.38 7.39
C ASN A 134 15.85 -3.36 6.39
N LYS A 135 14.73 -3.95 6.79
CA LYS A 135 13.95 -4.91 6.00
C LYS A 135 12.76 -4.29 5.28
N ILE A 136 12.24 -3.16 5.76
CA ILE A 136 10.99 -2.56 5.28
C ILE A 136 10.99 -2.29 3.77
N THR A 137 12.02 -1.60 3.27
CA THR A 137 12.16 -1.31 1.83
C THR A 137 12.48 -2.55 1.03
N LYS A 138 13.23 -3.51 1.59
CA LYS A 138 13.53 -4.80 0.92
C LYS A 138 12.26 -5.61 0.70
N SER A 139 11.43 -5.77 1.75
CA SER A 139 10.18 -6.51 1.66
C SER A 139 9.22 -5.86 0.65
N PHE A 140 9.12 -4.52 0.68
CA PHE A 140 8.35 -3.77 -0.32
C PHE A 140 8.82 -4.05 -1.76
N ILE A 141 10.12 -3.98 -2.03
CA ILE A 141 10.68 -4.27 -3.37
C ILE A 141 10.37 -5.71 -3.79
N GLN A 142 10.47 -6.68 -2.88
CA GLN A 142 10.15 -8.08 -3.15
C GLN A 142 8.66 -8.27 -3.46
N GLU A 143 7.78 -7.64 -2.69
CA GLU A 143 6.32 -7.65 -2.92
C GLU A 143 5.97 -7.08 -4.30
N VAL A 144 6.53 -5.92 -4.66
CA VAL A 144 6.30 -5.30 -5.98
C VAL A 144 6.84 -6.19 -7.11
N LYS A 145 8.02 -6.79 -6.95
CA LYS A 145 8.56 -7.74 -7.95
C LYS A 145 7.64 -8.95 -8.16
N LYS A 146 7.07 -9.49 -7.08
CA LYS A 146 6.11 -10.61 -7.16
C LYS A 146 4.85 -10.21 -7.91
N ILE A 147 4.28 -9.04 -7.62
CA ILE A 147 3.09 -8.52 -8.29
C ILE A 147 3.35 -8.36 -9.79
N ASN A 148 4.43 -7.66 -10.17
CA ASN A 148 4.78 -7.43 -11.58
C ASN A 148 5.06 -8.74 -12.33
N PHE A 149 5.62 -9.75 -11.67
CA PHE A 149 5.85 -11.06 -12.28
C PHE A 149 4.53 -11.79 -12.58
N VAL A 150 3.56 -11.73 -11.65
CA VAL A 150 2.23 -12.33 -11.83
C VAL A 150 1.48 -11.65 -12.98
N GLU A 151 1.53 -10.32 -13.06
CA GLU A 151 0.90 -9.55 -14.14
C GLU A 151 1.48 -9.90 -15.51
N LYS A 152 2.81 -9.88 -15.65
CA LYS A 152 3.49 -10.30 -16.89
C LYS A 152 3.13 -11.72 -17.32
N LYS A 153 2.99 -12.65 -16.35
CA LYS A 153 2.56 -14.03 -16.63
C LYS A 153 1.13 -14.06 -17.17
N LYS A 154 0.20 -13.30 -16.58
CA LYS A 154 -1.19 -13.19 -17.07
C LYS A 154 -1.25 -12.60 -18.49
N GLU A 155 -0.51 -11.52 -18.76
CA GLU A 155 -0.40 -10.93 -20.09
C GLU A 155 0.10 -11.94 -21.13
N SER A 156 1.15 -12.69 -20.78
CA SER A 156 1.71 -13.72 -21.67
C SER A 156 0.70 -14.85 -21.98
N LEU A 157 -0.15 -15.22 -21.02
CA LEU A 157 -1.21 -16.20 -21.22
C LEU A 157 -2.30 -15.65 -22.13
N ASN A 158 -2.76 -14.42 -21.90
CA ASN A 158 -3.75 -13.76 -22.75
C ASN A 158 -3.25 -13.65 -24.20
N LEU A 159 -1.99 -13.27 -24.41
CA LEU A 159 -1.38 -13.24 -25.74
C LEU A 159 -1.35 -14.63 -26.41
N LYS A 160 -1.10 -15.71 -25.65
CA LYS A 160 -1.19 -17.08 -26.17
C LYS A 160 -2.61 -17.45 -26.57
N PHE A 161 -3.62 -17.10 -25.76
CA PHE A 161 -5.04 -17.31 -26.11
C PHE A 161 -5.46 -16.53 -27.35
N ILE A 162 -5.07 -15.25 -27.45
CA ILE A 162 -5.34 -14.41 -28.62
C ILE A 162 -4.67 -15.00 -29.86
N LYS A 163 -3.39 -15.38 -29.80
CA LYS A 163 -2.69 -16.04 -30.91
C LYS A 163 -3.35 -17.36 -31.32
N LYS A 164 -3.86 -18.15 -30.38
CA LYS A 164 -4.58 -19.41 -30.66
C LYS A 164 -5.93 -19.14 -31.35
N LYS A 165 -6.63 -18.07 -30.96
CA LYS A 165 -7.89 -17.63 -31.58
C LYS A 165 -7.68 -17.01 -32.97
N ILE A 166 -6.59 -16.28 -33.21
CA ILE A 166 -6.25 -15.76 -34.55
C ILE A 166 -5.79 -16.89 -35.49
N LYS A 167 -5.17 -17.95 -34.96
CA LYS A 167 -4.78 -19.13 -35.74
C LYS A 167 -5.96 -20.03 -36.15
N THR A 168 -7.19 -19.79 -35.70
CA THR A 168 -8.35 -20.44 -36.32
C THR A 168 -8.47 -19.89 -37.74
N LYS A 169 -8.00 -20.72 -38.67
CA LYS A 169 -7.81 -20.48 -40.10
C LYS A 169 -8.85 -19.51 -40.66
N ALA A 170 -8.40 -18.41 -41.26
CA ALA A 170 -9.21 -17.69 -42.24
C ALA A 170 -9.78 -18.75 -43.21
N PRO A 171 -11.10 -18.76 -43.47
CA PRO A 171 -11.67 -19.74 -44.39
C PRO A 171 -10.88 -19.65 -45.69
N LYS A 172 -10.37 -20.79 -46.18
CA LYS A 172 -9.72 -20.86 -47.49
C LYS A 172 -10.77 -20.42 -48.50
N ILE A 173 -10.76 -19.15 -48.89
CA ILE A 173 -11.51 -18.68 -50.05
C ILE A 173 -10.95 -19.50 -51.20
N LYS A 174 -11.72 -20.49 -51.67
CA LYS A 174 -11.37 -21.23 -52.88
C LYS A 174 -11.34 -20.16 -53.97
N MET A 175 -10.14 -19.71 -54.35
CA MET A 175 -9.97 -18.85 -55.51
C MET A 175 -10.48 -19.65 -56.71
N PHE A 176 -11.69 -19.33 -57.17
CA PHE A 176 -12.10 -19.69 -58.52
C PHE A 176 -11.15 -18.93 -59.46
N ILE A 177 -10.11 -19.63 -59.92
CA ILE A 177 -9.28 -19.16 -61.02
C ILE A 177 -10.19 -19.21 -62.25
N VAL A 178 -10.91 -18.12 -62.50
CA VAL A 178 -11.55 -17.89 -63.79
C VAL A 178 -10.41 -17.67 -64.77
N LYS A 179 -10.07 -18.71 -65.53
CA LYS A 179 -9.18 -18.60 -66.69
C LYS A 179 -9.82 -17.57 -67.64
N LYS A 180 -9.35 -16.33 -67.62
CA LYS A 180 -9.59 -15.36 -68.70
C LYS A 180 -8.92 -15.89 -69.97
N LYS A 181 -9.59 -16.78 -70.67
CA LYS A 181 -9.26 -17.17 -72.05
C LYS A 181 -9.72 -16.04 -72.96
N LYS A 182 -8.77 -15.50 -73.73
CA LYS A 182 -8.98 -14.77 -74.99
C LYS A 182 -9.87 -13.52 -74.93
N LEU A 183 -9.28 -12.38 -74.55
CA LEU A 183 -9.74 -11.07 -75.03
C LEU A 183 -8.57 -10.13 -75.38
N MET A 184 -7.42 -10.70 -75.76
CA MET A 184 -6.21 -9.93 -76.13
C MET A 184 -5.70 -10.26 -77.54
N ILE A 185 -6.56 -10.83 -78.39
CA ILE A 185 -6.26 -11.07 -79.83
C ILE A 185 -7.13 -10.18 -80.74
N LEU A 186 -8.23 -9.62 -80.24
CA LEU A 186 -9.13 -8.79 -81.06
C LEU A 186 -8.72 -7.31 -81.14
N ILE A 187 -7.87 -6.82 -80.23
CA ILE A 187 -7.40 -5.42 -80.25
C ILE A 187 -6.18 -5.24 -81.17
N PHE A 188 -5.37 -6.29 -81.39
CA PHE A 188 -4.17 -6.19 -82.22
C PHE A 188 -4.48 -6.22 -83.74
N ASN A 189 -5.54 -6.91 -84.16
CA ASN A 189 -5.90 -6.97 -85.59
C ASN A 189 -6.64 -5.72 -86.10
N ASN A 190 -7.20 -4.88 -85.23
CA ASN A 190 -7.86 -3.64 -85.65
C ASN A 190 -6.90 -2.45 -85.81
N PHE A 191 -5.65 -2.55 -85.35
CA PHE A 191 -4.67 -1.47 -85.49
C PHE A 191 -3.86 -1.54 -86.80
N VAL A 192 -3.84 -2.69 -87.49
CA VAL A 192 -3.02 -2.88 -88.69
C VAL A 192 -3.74 -2.42 -89.98
N ASN A 193 -5.08 -2.29 -89.97
CA ASN A 193 -5.86 -1.85 -91.15
C ASN A 193 -6.08 -0.33 -91.26
N ILE A 194 -5.38 0.48 -90.47
CA ILE A 194 -5.51 1.96 -90.50
C ILE A 194 -4.27 2.64 -91.12
N PHE A 195 -3.21 1.88 -91.44
CA PHE A 195 -1.94 2.46 -91.93
C PHE A 195 -1.43 1.92 -93.28
N PHE A 196 -2.28 1.28 -94.08
CA PHE A 196 -2.04 1.05 -95.51
C PHE A 196 -3.32 1.20 -96.32
#